data_AF-A0A6I3U6E1-F1
#
_entry.id   AF-A0A6I3U6E1-F1
#
_cell.length_a   1.000
_cell.length_b   1.000
_cell.length_c   1.000
_cell.angle_alpha   90.00
_cell.angle_beta   90.00
_cell.angle_gamma   90.00
#
_symmetry.space_group_name_H-M   'P 1'
#
loop_
_entity.id
_entity.type
_entity.pdbx_description
1 polymer ?
#
loop_
_entity_poly.entity_id
_entity_poly.type
_entity_poly.pdbx_seq_one_letter_code
_entity_poly.pdbx_strand_id
1 'polypeptide(L)'
;VVKANAYGHGAVAVATAIQDVVDGFCVSKIDEAIELRQAGINKKILILGVSEIEAVSLAKKYDITLTVAGLEWIQALLDKEAD
;
A
#
# COMPACT_ATOMS: atom_id res chain seq x y z
N VAL A 1 10.92 2.48 -4.18
CA VAL A 1 10.28 1.20 -3.78
C VAL A 1 10.92 0.73 -2.49
N VAL A 2 10.14 0.46 -1.44
CA VAL A 2 10.64 0.12 -0.08
C VAL A 2 10.02 -1.17 0.48
N LYS A 3 9.56 -2.09 -0.39
CA LYS A 3 9.08 -3.41 0.01
C LYS A 3 10.15 -4.23 0.76
N ALA A 4 9.72 -5.28 1.46
CA ALA A 4 10.56 -6.17 2.24
C ALA A 4 11.47 -5.39 3.20
N ASN A 5 10.88 -4.46 3.97
CA ASN A 5 11.59 -3.58 4.89
C ASN A 5 12.71 -2.77 4.20
N ALA A 6 12.40 -2.13 3.07
CA ALA A 6 13.39 -1.51 2.17
C ALA A 6 14.56 -2.45 1.82
N TYR A 7 14.26 -3.69 1.43
CA TYR A 7 15.25 -4.71 1.13
C TYR A 7 16.23 -4.95 2.30
N GLY A 8 15.71 -4.92 3.53
CA GLY A 8 16.48 -5.10 4.76
C GLY A 8 17.14 -3.84 5.34
N HIS A 9 17.02 -2.68 4.68
CA HIS A 9 17.62 -1.43 5.15
C HIS A 9 16.77 -0.66 6.18
N GLY A 10 15.51 -1.04 6.37
CA GLY A 10 14.56 -0.34 7.25
C GLY A 10 13.58 0.54 6.46
N ALA A 11 12.35 0.08 6.26
CA ALA A 11 11.35 0.79 5.44
C ALA A 11 11.06 2.21 5.95
N VAL A 12 10.76 2.34 7.25
CA VAL A 12 10.48 3.63 7.88
C VAL A 12 11.71 4.55 7.82
N ALA A 13 12.89 4.05 8.19
CA ALA A 13 14.11 4.84 8.20
C ALA A 13 14.45 5.38 6.80
N VAL A 14 14.40 4.52 5.79
CA VAL A 14 14.64 4.90 4.39
C VAL A 14 13.58 5.87 3.89
N ALA A 15 12.30 5.58 4.11
CA ALA A 15 11.21 6.43 3.64
C ALA A 15 11.30 7.83 4.24
N THR A 16 11.55 7.94 5.55
CA THR A 16 11.72 9.22 6.24
C THR A 16 12.90 10.02 5.68
N ALA A 17 14.01 9.37 5.35
CA ALA A 17 15.21 10.01 4.85
C ALA A 17 15.06 10.57 3.42
N ILE A 18 14.21 9.97 2.58
CA ILE A 18 14.12 10.32 1.15
C ILE A 18 12.78 10.95 0.74
N GLN A 19 11.82 11.10 1.64
CA GLN A 19 10.46 11.57 1.30
C GLN A 19 10.42 12.92 0.59
N ASP A 20 11.40 13.80 0.82
CA ASP A 20 11.45 15.12 0.20
C ASP A 20 11.95 15.11 -1.25
N VAL A 21 12.60 14.02 -1.67
CA VAL A 21 13.18 13.88 -3.03
C VAL A 21 12.47 12.84 -3.89
N VAL A 22 11.35 12.27 -3.40
CA VAL A 22 10.52 11.32 -4.15
C VAL A 22 9.04 11.74 -4.14
N ASP A 23 8.31 11.36 -5.18
CA ASP A 23 6.87 11.63 -5.29
C ASP A 23 6.00 10.63 -4.51
N GLY A 24 6.55 9.44 -4.23
CA GLY A 24 5.81 8.37 -3.58
C GLY A 24 6.64 7.13 -3.34
N PHE A 25 6.01 6.18 -2.68
CA PHE A 25 6.60 4.91 -2.29
C PHE A 25 5.81 3.75 -2.90
N CYS A 26 6.48 2.62 -3.03
CA CYS A 26 5.83 1.37 -3.41
C CYS A 26 6.22 0.27 -2.44
N VAL A 27 5.26 -0.56 -2.07
CA VAL A 27 5.40 -1.70 -1.15
C VAL A 27 4.76 -2.95 -1.75
N SER A 28 4.86 -4.09 -1.07
CA SER A 28 4.30 -5.36 -1.54
C SER A 28 2.97 -5.74 -0.89
N LYS A 29 2.69 -5.27 0.33
CA LYS A 29 1.50 -5.64 1.11
C LYS A 29 0.91 -4.47 1.90
N ILE A 30 -0.33 -4.61 2.36
CA ILE A 30 -1.06 -3.58 3.11
C ILE A 30 -0.38 -3.24 4.44
N ASP A 31 0.18 -4.22 5.13
CA ASP A 31 0.84 -4.02 6.43
C ASP A 31 2.05 -3.07 6.30
N GLU A 32 2.85 -3.23 5.24
CA GLU A 32 3.99 -2.35 4.95
C GLU A 32 3.53 -0.92 4.65
N ALA A 33 2.40 -0.76 3.96
CA ALA A 33 1.84 0.56 3.68
C ALA A 33 1.32 1.24 4.96
N ILE A 34 0.64 0.48 5.83
CA ILE A 34 0.14 0.96 7.13
C ILE A 34 1.32 1.34 8.04
N GLU A 35 2.39 0.55 8.07
CA GLU A 35 3.61 0.86 8.82
C GLU A 35 4.16 2.25 8.43
N LEU A 36 4.29 2.52 7.13
CA LEU A 36 4.73 3.83 6.65
C LEU A 36 3.77 4.97 7.04
N ARG A 37 2.46 4.73 6.97
CA ARG A 37 1.44 5.71 7.39
C ARG A 37 1.52 6.02 8.88
N GLN A 38 1.65 5.00 9.72
CA GLN A 38 1.81 5.16 11.17
C GLN A 38 3.11 5.88 11.53
N ALA A 39 4.15 5.77 10.71
CA ALA A 39 5.39 6.51 10.83
C ALA A 39 5.32 7.97 10.31
N GLY A 40 4.16 8.44 9.84
CA GLY A 40 3.97 9.82 9.39
C GLY A 40 4.30 10.08 7.93
N ILE A 41 4.54 9.05 7.11
CA ILE A 41 4.75 9.22 5.67
C ILE A 41 3.41 9.56 5.00
N ASN A 42 3.30 10.78 4.48
CA ASN A 42 2.09 11.29 3.82
C ASN A 42 2.14 11.25 2.28
N LYS A 43 3.29 10.88 1.69
CA LYS A 43 3.43 10.72 0.23
C LYS A 43 2.55 9.59 -0.30
N LYS A 44 2.30 9.56 -1.61
CA LYS A 44 1.52 8.48 -2.25
C LYS A 44 2.17 7.11 -1.97
N ILE A 45 1.38 6.11 -1.62
CA ILE A 45 1.84 4.73 -1.42
C ILE A 45 1.09 3.81 -2.38
N LEU A 46 1.83 3.07 -3.20
CA LEU A 46 1.30 2.05 -4.12
C LEU A 46 1.66 0.65 -3.62
N ILE A 47 0.67 -0.22 -3.49
CA ILE A 47 0.90 -1.66 -3.30
C ILE A 47 1.04 -2.30 -4.68
N LEU A 48 2.20 -2.92 -4.94
CA LEU A 48 2.50 -3.57 -6.22
C LEU A 48 1.90 -4.98 -6.35
N GLY A 49 1.61 -5.63 -5.23
CA GLY A 49 0.94 -6.93 -5.20
C GLY A 49 -0.58 -6.80 -5.33
N VAL A 50 -1.23 -7.89 -5.75
CA VAL A 50 -2.68 -8.02 -5.63
C VAL A 50 -3.00 -8.18 -4.15
N SER A 51 -3.89 -7.33 -3.63
CA SER A 51 -4.33 -7.37 -2.24
C SER A 51 -5.62 -8.19 -2.12
N GLU A 52 -5.84 -8.80 -0.97
CA GLU A 52 -7.13 -9.42 -0.64
C GLU A 52 -8.25 -8.37 -0.62
N ILE A 53 -9.49 -8.79 -0.88
CA ILE A 53 -10.66 -7.89 -0.93
C ILE A 53 -10.89 -7.19 0.42
N GLU A 54 -10.61 -7.89 1.52
CA GLU A 54 -10.68 -7.37 2.89
C GLU A 54 -9.76 -6.16 3.12
N ALA A 55 -8.65 -6.07 2.37
CA ALA A 55 -7.71 -4.98 2.49
C ALA A 55 -8.21 -3.67 1.86
N VAL A 56 -9.27 -3.70 1.02
CA VAL A 56 -9.79 -2.50 0.34
C VAL A 56 -10.30 -1.46 1.34
N SER A 57 -11.03 -1.89 2.37
CA SER A 57 -11.52 -0.99 3.42
C SER A 57 -10.38 -0.31 4.18
N LEU A 58 -9.30 -1.05 4.46
CA LEU A 58 -8.10 -0.50 5.08
C LEU A 58 -7.34 0.45 4.14
N ALA A 59 -7.17 0.06 2.87
CA ALA A 59 -6.51 0.87 1.87
C ALA A 59 -7.23 2.22 1.68
N LYS A 60 -8.57 2.20 1.65
CA LYS A 60 -9.41 3.41 1.62
C LYS A 60 -9.22 4.27 2.87
N LYS A 61 -9.24 3.65 4.06
CA LYS A 61 -9.06 4.36 5.34
C LYS A 61 -7.70 5.07 5.44
N TYR A 62 -6.64 4.45 4.93
CA TYR A 62 -5.27 4.94 5.02
C TYR A 62 -4.79 5.67 3.75
N ASP A 63 -5.68 5.93 2.79
CA ASP A 63 -5.35 6.55 1.50
C ASP A 63 -4.18 5.85 0.77
N ILE A 64 -4.34 4.55 0.51
CA ILE A 64 -3.34 3.69 -0.13
C ILE A 64 -3.84 3.30 -1.54
N THR A 65 -2.96 3.45 -2.54
CA THR A 65 -3.25 3.04 -3.92
C THR A 65 -3.04 1.53 -4.07
N LEU A 66 -4.04 0.83 -4.60
CA LEU A 66 -3.99 -0.61 -4.86
C LEU A 66 -3.72 -0.93 -6.33
N THR A 67 -3.07 -2.07 -6.57
CA THR A 67 -2.96 -2.68 -7.90
C THR A 67 -4.16 -3.58 -8.14
N VAL A 68 -4.76 -3.46 -9.33
CA VAL A 68 -5.80 -4.37 -9.84
C VAL A 68 -5.22 -5.12 -11.04
N ALA A 69 -5.21 -6.45 -10.98
CA ALA A 69 -4.57 -7.29 -12.00
C ALA A 69 -5.56 -8.06 -12.90
N GLY A 70 -6.87 -8.02 -12.62
CA GLY A 70 -7.88 -8.75 -13.38
C GLY A 70 -9.31 -8.38 -13.04
N LEU A 71 -10.22 -8.68 -13.96
CA LEU A 71 -11.66 -8.40 -13.81
C LEU A 71 -12.30 -9.26 -12.72
N GLU A 72 -11.85 -10.50 -12.54
CA GLU A 72 -12.36 -11.40 -11.49
C GLU A 72 -12.22 -10.79 -10.09
N TRP A 73 -11.10 -10.10 -9.84
CA TRP A 73 -10.86 -9.41 -8.58
C TRP A 73 -11.84 -8.24 -8.37
N ILE A 74 -12.12 -7.47 -9.43
CA ILE A 74 -13.11 -6.39 -9.39
C ILE A 74 -14.50 -6.96 -9.10
N GLN A 75 -14.88 -8.05 -9.79
CA GLN A 75 -16.18 -8.67 -9.59
C GLN A 75 -16.36 -9.17 -8.15
N ALA A 76 -15.35 -9.86 -7.61
CA ALA A 76 -15.37 -10.32 -6.22
C ALA A 76 -15.50 -9.17 -5.20
N LEU A 77 -14.90 -8.01 -5.48
CA LEU A 77 -15.07 -6.82 -4.65
C LEU A 77 -16.51 -6.29 -4.68
N LEU A 78 -17.08 -6.16 -5.89
CA LEU A 78 -18.43 -5.63 -6.07
C LEU A 78 -19.49 -6.53 -5.44
N ASP A 79 -19.35 -7.85 -5.58
CA ASP A 79 -20.28 -8.82 -4.99
C ASP A 79 -20.28 -8.72 -3.47
N LYS A 80 -19.11 -8.53 -2.85
CA LYS A 80 -18.97 -8.41 -1.39
C LYS A 80 -19.54 -7.10 -0.83
N GLU A 81 -19.51 -6.00 -1.58
CA GLU A 81 -20.10 -4.72 -1.14
C GLU A 81 -21.63 -4.68 -1.28
N ALA A 82 -22.23 -5.64 -2.00
CA ALA A 82 -23.68 -5.74 -2.20
C ALA A 82 -24.41 -6.48 -1.08
N ASP A 83 -23.68 -7.23 -0.23
CA ASP A 83 -24.16 -7.94 0.95
C ASP A 83 -24.13 -7.06 2.23
#